data_AF-A0A4Y8IHD1-F1
#
_entry.id   AF-A0A4Y8IHD1-F1
#
_cell.length_a   1.000
_cell.length_b   1.000
_cell.length_c   1.000
_cell.angle_alpha   90.00
_cell.angle_beta   90.00
_cell.angle_gamma   90.00
#
_symmetry.space_group_name_H-M   'P 1'
#
loop_
_entity.id
_entity.type
_entity.pdbx_description
1 polymer ?
#
loop_
_entity_poly.entity_id
_entity_poly.type
_entity_poly.pdbx_seq_one_letter_code
_entity_poly.pdbx_strand_id
1 'polypeptide(L)'
;MTNFSVSPAKLDRKLLKDIAKNKVELSKTSIHLIIFLTPYIDHDGRIHFDREDIKNRIKCQRRTLDRAINELLRTTYNNKKLLTYENGCFVSHFHVSSKGETAYTKNLPILTSSKFLNLTLNQLRLFLYILTSNVNNTPNKVLVENLYKSELQDKLYKFHKQHETGLQNHLSYTQLRNDLFALIDLGLISVRIPREQYGFLEVEKNNNEHKELFDKYCGFINNRKKRTSKHHASNHAISLSLTKEVFNEDVVPNIANETELRQLANDNNMFHQDIKIDTYYYMIKEKNDLIEEFGQAGLAVYRQSIKKYFQEKKSDILYYDILDKVANYLKDFYILEEIKKVLLGALKSTIGERGSIAAIGYKFIKTHIPRLIEYYISKSGEEHKILIDQDIQLIQQAYDSIKIEDTYSKEPWLSLQQSVQGIYEAHRKEIKIKYIEESEKNGLSPSVMYFSQDKMDELIVDLAKKSVISKKKRIEHTTKVIKKVVTFISKKKKRLNREQYQEVNTEEKIARRKHFEEIYYDWLAN
;
A
#
# COMPACT_ATOMS: atom_id res chain seq x y z
N MET A 1 -9.71 -6.45 -15.62
CA MET A 1 -9.71 -5.14 -14.92
C MET A 1 -9.91 -5.43 -13.44
N THR A 2 -8.87 -5.23 -12.64
CA THR A 2 -8.88 -5.40 -11.17
C THR A 2 -9.66 -4.26 -10.52
N ASN A 3 -10.52 -4.59 -9.55
CA ASN A 3 -11.26 -3.61 -8.75
C ASN A 3 -10.30 -2.92 -7.75
N PHE A 4 -9.43 -2.03 -8.22
CA PHE A 4 -8.56 -1.27 -7.32
C PHE A 4 -9.35 -0.18 -6.58
N SER A 5 -9.06 0.02 -5.29
CA SER A 5 -9.57 1.15 -4.52
C SER A 5 -8.60 1.62 -3.46
N VAL A 6 -8.52 2.93 -3.26
CA VAL A 6 -7.74 3.56 -2.17
C VAL A 6 -8.33 3.23 -0.80
N SER A 7 -9.63 2.91 -0.71
CA SER A 7 -10.24 2.51 0.56
C SER A 7 -10.00 1.01 0.83
N PRO A 8 -9.74 0.61 2.09
CA PRO A 8 -9.63 -0.79 2.46
C PRO A 8 -10.88 -1.57 2.11
N ALA A 9 -10.72 -2.88 1.87
CA ALA A 9 -11.82 -3.78 1.61
C ALA A 9 -12.75 -3.90 2.83
N LYS A 10 -14.06 -3.85 2.58
CA LYS A 10 -15.12 -3.97 3.59
C LYS A 10 -16.16 -5.02 3.16
N LEU A 11 -16.92 -5.53 4.14
CA LEU A 11 -17.96 -6.52 3.89
C LEU A 11 -19.08 -5.93 3.03
N ASP A 12 -19.33 -6.52 1.86
CA ASP A 12 -20.41 -6.10 0.96
C ASP A 12 -21.78 -6.39 1.60
N ARG A 13 -22.47 -5.32 2.00
CA ARG A 13 -23.79 -5.41 2.62
C ARG A 13 -24.82 -6.02 1.68
N LYS A 14 -24.76 -5.70 0.39
CA LYS A 14 -25.72 -6.18 -0.61
C LYS A 14 -25.54 -7.68 -0.82
N LEU A 15 -24.29 -8.12 -1.01
CA LEU A 15 -23.98 -9.56 -1.11
C LEU A 15 -24.44 -10.32 0.13
N LEU A 16 -24.13 -9.84 1.34
CA LEU A 16 -24.56 -10.48 2.58
C LEU A 16 -26.10 -10.54 2.69
N LYS A 17 -26.80 -9.51 2.24
CA LYS A 17 -28.28 -9.47 2.20
C LYS A 17 -28.84 -10.47 1.20
N ASP A 18 -28.22 -10.62 0.04
CA ASP A 18 -28.64 -11.56 -1.00
C ASP A 18 -28.32 -13.02 -0.59
N ILE A 19 -27.21 -13.28 0.12
CA ILE A 19 -26.92 -14.55 0.79
C ILE A 19 -27.98 -14.85 1.86
N ALA A 20 -28.31 -13.85 2.70
CA ALA A 20 -29.33 -14.00 3.73
C ALA A 20 -30.70 -14.36 3.14
N LYS A 21 -31.06 -13.79 1.99
CA LYS A 21 -32.28 -14.10 1.25
C LYS A 21 -32.22 -15.38 0.40
N ASN A 22 -31.11 -16.12 0.41
CA ASN A 22 -30.86 -17.29 -0.45
C ASN A 22 -30.97 -16.98 -1.96
N LYS A 23 -30.65 -15.75 -2.37
CA LYS A 23 -30.45 -15.42 -3.80
C LYS A 23 -29.08 -15.85 -4.31
N VAL A 24 -28.11 -15.93 -3.40
CA VAL A 24 -26.78 -16.50 -3.65
C VAL A 24 -26.66 -17.73 -2.76
N GLU A 25 -26.72 -18.90 -3.38
CA GLU A 25 -26.64 -20.17 -2.67
C GLU A 25 -25.19 -20.46 -2.31
N LEU A 26 -24.91 -20.43 -1.01
CA LEU A 26 -23.61 -20.76 -0.44
C LEU A 26 -23.78 -21.65 0.78
N SER A 27 -22.84 -22.58 0.97
CA SER A 27 -22.68 -23.35 2.19
C SER A 27 -22.33 -22.45 3.39
N LYS A 28 -22.66 -22.92 4.60
CA LYS A 28 -22.32 -22.26 5.87
C LYS A 28 -20.83 -21.90 5.94
N THR A 29 -19.95 -22.84 5.56
CA THR A 29 -18.50 -22.62 5.60
C THR A 29 -18.05 -21.54 4.63
N SER A 30 -18.61 -21.50 3.42
CA SER A 30 -18.27 -20.46 2.43
C SER A 30 -18.70 -19.06 2.87
N ILE A 31 -19.86 -18.96 3.54
CA ILE A 31 -20.33 -17.69 4.12
C ILE A 31 -19.36 -17.25 5.23
N HIS A 32 -18.98 -18.16 6.14
CA HIS A 32 -17.98 -17.85 7.17
C HIS A 32 -16.64 -17.44 6.57
N LEU A 33 -16.22 -18.09 5.48
CA LEU A 33 -14.97 -17.79 4.80
C LEU A 33 -14.98 -16.38 4.18
N ILE A 34 -16.07 -15.95 3.53
CA ILE A 34 -16.24 -14.57 3.02
C ILE A 34 -16.03 -13.56 4.15
N ILE A 35 -16.72 -13.77 5.27
CA ILE A 35 -16.69 -12.84 6.40
C ILE A 35 -15.29 -12.81 7.03
N PHE A 36 -14.72 -13.99 7.26
CA PHE A 36 -13.41 -14.16 7.86
C PHE A 36 -12.27 -13.58 7.00
N LEU A 37 -12.34 -13.73 5.67
CA LEU A 37 -11.28 -13.27 4.77
C LEU A 37 -11.24 -11.76 4.59
N THR A 38 -12.33 -11.05 4.88
CA THR A 38 -12.45 -9.62 4.52
C THR A 38 -11.35 -8.72 5.11
N PRO A 39 -10.90 -8.88 6.37
CA PRO A 39 -9.74 -8.17 6.90
C PRO A 39 -8.41 -8.40 6.18
N TYR A 40 -8.29 -9.47 5.40
CA TYR A 40 -7.05 -9.90 4.75
C TYR A 40 -7.01 -9.53 3.27
N ILE A 41 -8.03 -8.81 2.79
CA ILE A 41 -8.14 -8.38 1.39
C ILE A 41 -7.47 -7.01 1.25
N ASP A 42 -6.52 -6.94 0.33
CA ASP A 42 -5.80 -5.72 -0.02
C ASP A 42 -6.59 -4.84 -1.00
N HIS A 43 -6.08 -3.65 -1.29
CA HIS A 43 -6.67 -2.63 -2.15
C HIS A 43 -6.97 -3.06 -3.58
N ASP A 44 -6.30 -4.10 -4.08
CA ASP A 44 -6.53 -4.69 -5.41
C ASP A 44 -7.34 -6.00 -5.38
N GLY A 45 -7.86 -6.36 -4.21
CA GLY A 45 -8.64 -7.57 -3.99
C GLY A 45 -7.79 -8.81 -3.69
N ARG A 46 -6.45 -8.73 -3.70
CA ARG A 46 -5.60 -9.88 -3.34
C ARG A 46 -5.79 -10.25 -1.88
N ILE A 47 -5.83 -11.54 -1.62
CA ILE A 47 -6.00 -12.10 -0.29
C ILE A 47 -4.62 -12.54 0.21
N HIS A 48 -4.09 -11.85 1.21
CA HIS A 48 -2.82 -12.19 1.85
C HIS A 48 -3.08 -13.13 3.01
N PHE A 49 -3.14 -14.43 2.71
CA PHE A 49 -3.53 -15.41 3.70
C PHE A 49 -2.79 -16.77 3.62
N ASP A 50 -2.40 -17.32 4.78
CA ASP A 50 -1.84 -18.67 4.94
C ASP A 50 -2.94 -19.70 5.24
N ARG A 51 -3.15 -20.69 4.37
CA ARG A 51 -4.25 -21.68 4.47
C ARG A 51 -4.37 -22.35 5.84
N GLU A 52 -3.25 -22.64 6.52
CA GLU A 52 -3.28 -23.29 7.83
C GLU A 52 -3.90 -22.40 8.91
N ASP A 53 -3.70 -21.09 8.84
CA ASP A 53 -4.31 -20.13 9.77
C ASP A 53 -5.84 -20.07 9.63
N ILE A 54 -6.42 -20.22 8.42
CA ILE A 54 -7.88 -20.22 8.20
C ILE A 54 -8.42 -21.44 8.89
N LYS A 55 -7.80 -22.60 8.64
CA LYS A 55 -8.24 -23.89 9.14
C LYS A 55 -8.36 -23.83 10.67
N ASN A 56 -7.36 -23.26 11.32
CA ASN A 56 -7.29 -23.11 12.77
C ASN A 56 -8.34 -22.11 13.30
N ARG A 57 -8.54 -20.98 12.62
CA ARG A 57 -9.46 -19.91 13.08
C ARG A 57 -10.93 -20.19 12.79
N ILE A 58 -11.26 -20.73 11.60
CA ILE A 58 -12.63 -21.14 11.23
C ILE A 58 -13.00 -22.49 11.86
N LYS A 59 -12.04 -23.21 12.47
CA LYS A 59 -12.22 -24.51 13.12
C LYS A 59 -12.86 -25.55 12.19
N CYS A 60 -12.35 -25.65 10.96
CA CYS A 60 -12.86 -26.57 9.96
C CYS A 60 -11.80 -27.57 9.48
N GLN A 61 -12.23 -28.73 8.98
CA GLN A 61 -11.32 -29.70 8.38
C GLN A 61 -10.81 -29.20 7.02
N ARG A 62 -9.58 -29.59 6.63
CA ARG A 62 -8.96 -29.23 5.34
C ARG A 62 -9.86 -29.50 4.14
N ARG A 63 -10.49 -30.69 4.08
CA ARG A 63 -11.44 -31.06 3.01
C ARG A 63 -12.64 -30.11 2.94
N THR A 64 -13.14 -29.65 4.08
CA THR A 64 -14.27 -28.71 4.15
C THR A 64 -13.87 -27.33 3.69
N LEU A 65 -12.66 -26.88 4.05
CA LEU A 65 -12.09 -25.62 3.58
C LEU A 65 -11.89 -25.64 2.05
N ASP A 66 -11.30 -26.70 1.51
CA ASP A 66 -11.08 -26.84 0.06
C ASP A 66 -12.40 -26.84 -0.71
N ARG A 67 -13.46 -27.48 -0.16
CA ARG A 67 -14.80 -27.41 -0.74
C ARG A 67 -15.37 -25.99 -0.74
N ALA A 68 -15.22 -25.27 0.36
CA ALA A 68 -15.70 -23.89 0.47
C ALA A 68 -14.98 -22.95 -0.52
N ILE A 69 -13.65 -23.07 -0.64
CA ILE A 69 -12.87 -22.31 -1.62
C ILE A 69 -13.34 -22.64 -3.05
N ASN A 70 -13.51 -23.92 -3.38
CA ASN A 70 -13.99 -24.35 -4.69
C ASN A 70 -15.41 -23.87 -5.00
N GLU A 71 -16.27 -23.79 -3.99
CA GLU A 71 -17.61 -23.19 -4.11
C GLU A 71 -17.49 -21.71 -4.48
N LEU A 72 -16.68 -20.93 -3.75
CA LEU A 72 -16.45 -19.51 -4.06
C LEU A 72 -15.82 -19.26 -5.44
N LEU A 73 -14.97 -20.17 -5.92
CA LEU A 73 -14.38 -20.12 -7.28
C LEU A 73 -15.39 -20.40 -8.40
N ARG A 74 -16.53 -21.03 -8.09
CA ARG A 74 -17.56 -21.42 -9.05
C ARG A 74 -18.78 -20.51 -9.00
N THR A 75 -19.12 -20.00 -7.82
CA THR A 75 -20.29 -19.14 -7.63
C THR A 75 -20.06 -17.77 -8.26
N THR A 76 -20.97 -17.37 -9.14
CA THR A 76 -20.97 -16.07 -9.81
C THR A 76 -22.01 -15.15 -9.18
N TYR A 77 -21.63 -13.90 -8.91
CA TYR A 77 -22.49 -12.84 -8.42
C TYR A 77 -22.17 -11.55 -9.21
N ASN A 78 -23.21 -10.88 -9.74
CA ASN A 78 -23.06 -9.72 -10.61
C ASN A 78 -22.06 -9.91 -11.77
N ASN A 79 -22.16 -11.05 -12.48
CA ASN A 79 -21.29 -11.43 -13.60
C ASN A 79 -19.79 -11.61 -13.24
N LYS A 80 -19.45 -11.73 -11.96
CA LYS A 80 -18.09 -12.05 -11.50
C LYS A 80 -18.11 -13.25 -10.56
N LYS A 81 -17.10 -14.11 -10.67
CA LYS A 81 -16.89 -15.17 -9.67
C LYS A 81 -16.56 -14.53 -8.33
N LEU A 82 -17.07 -15.07 -7.22
CA LEU A 82 -16.79 -14.52 -5.89
C LEU A 82 -15.29 -14.56 -5.55
N LEU A 83 -14.59 -15.57 -6.05
CA LEU A 83 -13.14 -15.73 -5.92
C LEU A 83 -12.52 -16.09 -7.28
N THR A 84 -11.34 -15.56 -7.57
CA THR A 84 -10.48 -16.00 -8.70
C THR A 84 -9.08 -16.36 -8.19
N TYR A 85 -8.34 -17.14 -8.99
CA TYR A 85 -6.93 -17.44 -8.73
C TYR A 85 -6.11 -16.91 -9.90
N GLU A 86 -5.31 -15.87 -9.64
CA GLU A 86 -4.60 -15.09 -10.65
C GLU A 86 -3.16 -14.90 -10.18
N ASN A 87 -2.17 -15.15 -11.06
CA ASN A 87 -0.75 -14.93 -10.78
C ASN A 87 -0.25 -15.55 -9.46
N GLY A 88 -0.74 -16.75 -9.12
CA GLY A 88 -0.32 -17.47 -7.91
C GLY A 88 -1.05 -17.06 -6.62
N CYS A 89 -1.98 -16.10 -6.67
CA CYS A 89 -2.70 -15.59 -5.51
C CYS A 89 -4.22 -15.64 -5.69
N PHE A 90 -4.96 -15.70 -4.58
CA PHE A 90 -6.41 -15.57 -4.60
C PHE A 90 -6.82 -14.10 -4.66
N VAL A 91 -7.81 -13.80 -5.49
CA VAL A 91 -8.38 -12.45 -5.65
C VAL A 91 -9.87 -12.51 -5.31
N SER A 92 -10.27 -11.71 -4.33
CA SER A 92 -11.65 -11.54 -3.88
C SER A 92 -12.45 -10.64 -4.83
N HIS A 93 -13.71 -10.98 -5.06
CA HIS A 93 -14.71 -10.12 -5.70
C HIS A 93 -15.99 -9.98 -4.84
N PHE A 94 -15.91 -10.36 -3.56
CA PHE A 94 -17.04 -10.33 -2.61
C PHE A 94 -16.96 -9.17 -1.61
N HIS A 95 -16.02 -8.25 -1.78
CA HIS A 95 -15.82 -7.07 -0.94
C HIS A 95 -16.27 -5.80 -1.67
N VAL A 96 -16.50 -4.75 -0.89
CA VAL A 96 -16.68 -3.38 -1.41
C VAL A 96 -15.63 -2.46 -0.85
N SER A 97 -15.22 -1.50 -1.66
CA SER A 97 -14.27 -0.47 -1.25
C SER A 97 -14.95 0.89 -1.40
N SER A 98 -15.77 1.23 -0.42
CA SER A 98 -16.60 2.45 -0.40
C SER A 98 -16.34 3.29 0.84
N LYS A 99 -16.38 4.63 0.63
CA LYS A 99 -16.44 5.62 1.72
C LYS A 99 -17.85 5.75 2.31
N GLY A 100 -18.90 5.34 1.59
CA GLY A 100 -20.29 5.46 2.05
C GLY A 100 -20.68 4.40 3.07
N GLU A 101 -21.16 4.82 4.24
CA GLU A 101 -21.55 3.95 5.37
C GLU A 101 -22.70 2.98 5.05
N THR A 102 -23.53 3.29 4.07
CA THR A 102 -24.70 2.47 3.72
C THR A 102 -24.36 1.25 2.87
N ALA A 103 -23.19 1.25 2.22
CA ALA A 103 -22.80 0.24 1.24
C ALA A 103 -22.15 -1.01 1.86
N TYR A 104 -21.63 -0.91 3.09
CA TYR A 104 -20.91 -1.99 3.76
C TYR A 104 -21.49 -2.33 5.13
N THR A 105 -21.10 -3.48 5.63
CA THR A 105 -21.43 -3.93 6.99
C THR A 105 -20.16 -3.87 7.86
N LYS A 106 -20.30 -3.42 9.11
CA LYS A 106 -19.20 -3.44 10.08
C LYS A 106 -18.71 -4.88 10.28
N ASN A 107 -17.39 -5.09 10.22
CA ASN A 107 -16.82 -6.38 10.54
C ASN A 107 -16.66 -6.52 12.06
N LEU A 108 -17.71 -6.99 12.73
CA LEU A 108 -17.76 -7.08 14.19
C LEU A 108 -17.01 -8.34 14.68
N PRO A 109 -16.29 -8.28 15.82
CA PRO A 109 -15.61 -9.42 16.42
C PRO A 109 -16.52 -10.65 16.58
N ILE A 110 -17.80 -10.46 16.93
CA ILE A 110 -18.79 -11.54 17.02
C ILE A 110 -18.83 -12.43 15.78
N LEU A 111 -18.58 -11.91 14.58
CA LEU A 111 -18.65 -12.63 13.30
C LEU A 111 -17.55 -13.70 13.15
N THR A 112 -16.55 -13.68 14.01
CA THR A 112 -15.49 -14.68 14.08
C THR A 112 -15.55 -15.52 15.36
N SER A 113 -16.53 -15.26 16.23
CA SER A 113 -16.68 -15.95 17.51
C SER A 113 -17.21 -17.38 17.34
N SER A 114 -16.97 -18.23 18.35
CA SER A 114 -17.56 -19.58 18.41
C SER A 114 -19.08 -19.57 18.38
N LYS A 115 -19.73 -18.57 19.01
CA LYS A 115 -21.19 -18.42 19.00
C LYS A 115 -21.73 -18.29 17.58
N PHE A 116 -21.10 -17.43 16.78
CA PHE A 116 -21.48 -17.23 15.38
C PHE A 116 -21.13 -18.44 14.50
N LEU A 117 -19.92 -19.00 14.66
CA LEU A 117 -19.47 -20.15 13.88
C LEU A 117 -20.33 -21.42 14.12
N ASN A 118 -21.00 -21.52 15.27
CA ASN A 118 -21.85 -22.65 15.62
C ASN A 118 -23.30 -22.54 15.11
N LEU A 119 -23.74 -21.38 14.60
CA LEU A 119 -25.11 -21.18 14.09
C LEU A 119 -25.47 -22.17 12.97
N THR A 120 -26.70 -22.66 12.91
CA THR A 120 -27.18 -23.41 11.73
C THR A 120 -27.21 -22.51 10.51
N LEU A 121 -27.31 -23.06 9.29
CA LEU A 121 -27.36 -22.24 8.07
C LEU A 121 -28.54 -21.26 8.07
N ASN A 122 -29.69 -21.68 8.58
CA ASN A 122 -30.88 -20.83 8.66
C ASN A 122 -30.74 -19.74 9.72
N GLN A 123 -30.15 -20.05 10.89
CA GLN A 123 -29.81 -19.07 11.92
C GLN A 123 -28.80 -18.04 11.40
N LEU A 124 -27.77 -18.50 10.71
CA LEU A 124 -26.76 -17.65 10.08
C LEU A 124 -27.41 -16.69 9.08
N ARG A 125 -28.28 -17.18 8.19
CA ARG A 125 -28.98 -16.34 7.22
C ARG A 125 -29.93 -15.34 7.88
N LEU A 126 -30.65 -15.75 8.92
CA LEU A 126 -31.51 -14.85 9.70
C LEU A 126 -30.68 -13.75 10.38
N PHE A 127 -29.57 -14.10 10.99
CA PHE A 127 -28.66 -13.13 11.60
C PHE A 127 -28.08 -12.15 10.56
N LEU A 128 -27.62 -12.64 9.40
CA LEU A 128 -27.12 -11.79 8.32
C LEU A 128 -28.21 -10.86 7.76
N TYR A 129 -29.46 -11.31 7.69
CA TYR A 129 -30.59 -10.46 7.31
C TYR A 129 -30.77 -9.30 8.29
N ILE A 130 -30.72 -9.58 9.59
CA ILE A 130 -30.84 -8.56 10.65
C ILE A 130 -29.64 -7.60 10.58
N LEU A 131 -28.43 -8.13 10.54
CA LEU A 131 -27.18 -7.37 10.43
C LEU A 131 -27.17 -6.42 9.22
N THR A 132 -27.64 -6.89 8.06
CA THR A 132 -27.67 -6.08 6.82
C THR A 132 -28.90 -5.19 6.70
N SER A 133 -29.93 -5.36 7.53
CA SER A 133 -31.12 -4.51 7.49
C SER A 133 -31.00 -3.29 8.42
N ASN A 134 -30.20 -3.39 9.48
CA ASN A 134 -30.06 -2.32 10.48
C ASN A 134 -28.92 -1.36 10.13
N VAL A 135 -29.24 -0.23 9.48
CA VAL A 135 -28.27 0.87 9.35
C VAL A 135 -28.10 1.52 10.70
N ASN A 136 -26.87 1.68 11.19
CA ASN A 136 -26.56 2.33 12.47
C ASN A 136 -27.32 1.74 13.68
N ASN A 137 -27.62 0.43 13.65
CA ASN A 137 -28.43 -0.30 14.64
C ASN A 137 -29.81 0.30 14.92
N THR A 138 -30.36 1.07 13.98
CA THR A 138 -31.77 1.48 14.04
C THR A 138 -32.66 0.23 14.01
N PRO A 139 -33.57 0.03 14.98
CA PRO A 139 -34.42 -1.15 14.99
C PRO A 139 -35.27 -1.22 13.73
N ASN A 140 -35.10 -2.28 12.94
CA ASN A 140 -35.85 -2.47 11.72
C ASN A 140 -37.20 -3.12 12.01
N LYS A 141 -38.29 -2.47 11.58
CA LYS A 141 -39.64 -3.01 11.68
C LYS A 141 -39.89 -4.00 10.55
N VAL A 142 -40.19 -5.25 10.88
CA VAL A 142 -40.50 -6.30 9.91
C VAL A 142 -41.77 -7.04 10.30
N LEU A 143 -42.51 -7.49 9.29
CA LEU A 143 -43.64 -8.39 9.51
C LEU A 143 -43.12 -9.80 9.73
N VAL A 144 -43.59 -10.47 10.78
CA VAL A 144 -43.18 -11.85 11.09
C VAL A 144 -43.51 -12.78 9.93
N GLU A 145 -44.65 -12.57 9.27
CA GLU A 145 -45.07 -13.30 8.08
C GLU A 145 -44.13 -13.14 6.88
N ASN A 146 -43.23 -12.15 6.90
CA ASN A 146 -42.21 -11.97 5.87
C ASN A 146 -40.92 -12.77 6.13
N LEU A 147 -40.78 -13.37 7.31
CA LEU A 147 -39.55 -14.07 7.72
C LEU A 147 -39.63 -15.59 7.49
N TYR A 148 -40.77 -16.13 7.04
CA TYR A 148 -40.95 -17.54 6.71
C TYR A 148 -41.89 -17.71 5.51
N LYS A 149 -41.79 -18.85 4.81
CA LYS A 149 -42.67 -19.19 3.69
C LYS A 149 -44.11 -19.29 4.15
N SER A 150 -44.98 -18.52 3.53
CA SER A 150 -46.43 -18.55 3.75
C SER A 150 -47.18 -18.39 2.44
N GLU A 151 -48.40 -18.96 2.33
CA GLU A 151 -49.24 -18.79 1.13
C GLU A 151 -49.53 -17.31 0.80
N LEU A 152 -49.45 -16.42 1.80
CA LEU A 152 -49.57 -14.97 1.63
C LEU A 152 -48.40 -14.38 0.83
N GLN A 153 -47.17 -14.84 1.06
CA GLN A 153 -46.02 -14.47 0.24
C GLN A 153 -46.18 -14.98 -1.19
N ASP A 154 -46.56 -16.25 -1.38
CA ASP A 154 -46.69 -16.86 -2.72
C ASP A 154 -47.74 -16.15 -3.60
N LYS A 155 -48.80 -15.60 -3.00
CA LYS A 155 -49.83 -14.84 -3.73
C LYS A 155 -49.46 -13.37 -3.94
N LEU A 156 -48.85 -12.68 -2.97
CA LEU A 156 -48.37 -11.30 -3.17
C LEU A 156 -47.26 -11.24 -4.23
N TYR A 157 -46.40 -12.26 -4.29
CA TYR A 157 -45.36 -12.41 -5.31
C TYR A 157 -45.91 -12.53 -6.74
N LYS A 158 -47.10 -13.13 -6.89
CA LYS A 158 -47.78 -13.27 -8.20
C LYS A 158 -48.48 -11.99 -8.67
N PHE A 159 -48.96 -11.14 -7.75
CA PHE A 159 -49.71 -9.91 -8.11
C PHE A 159 -48.82 -8.67 -8.24
N HIS A 160 -47.74 -8.57 -7.47
CA HIS A 160 -46.80 -7.45 -7.55
C HIS A 160 -45.40 -7.98 -7.87
N LYS A 161 -45.07 -8.07 -9.16
CA LYS A 161 -43.76 -8.48 -9.72
C LYS A 161 -42.52 -7.69 -9.17
N GLN A 162 -42.69 -6.78 -8.21
CA GLN A 162 -41.68 -5.83 -7.76
C GLN A 162 -41.41 -5.81 -6.23
N HIS A 163 -42.07 -6.65 -5.41
CA HIS A 163 -41.84 -6.65 -3.96
C HIS A 163 -41.04 -7.88 -3.51
N GLU A 164 -39.71 -7.75 -3.46
CA GLU A 164 -38.76 -8.75 -2.94
C GLU A 164 -38.78 -8.91 -1.40
N THR A 165 -39.94 -9.12 -0.79
CA THR A 165 -40.16 -8.67 0.60
C THR A 165 -40.02 -9.72 1.71
N GLY A 166 -39.32 -10.86 1.52
CA GLY A 166 -39.15 -11.83 2.63
C GLY A 166 -37.96 -12.78 2.60
N LEU A 167 -37.71 -13.44 3.75
CA LEU A 167 -36.78 -14.57 3.88
C LEU A 167 -37.50 -15.87 3.51
N GLN A 168 -36.92 -16.64 2.59
CA GLN A 168 -37.48 -17.92 2.14
C GLN A 168 -36.80 -19.14 2.79
N ASN A 169 -35.91 -18.94 3.76
CA ASN A 169 -35.14 -20.03 4.37
C ASN A 169 -35.98 -20.88 5.34
N HIS A 170 -36.98 -20.29 5.97
CA HIS A 170 -37.81 -20.94 6.97
C HIS A 170 -39.11 -21.42 6.33
N LEU A 171 -39.41 -22.72 6.43
CA LEU A 171 -40.61 -23.32 5.82
C LEU A 171 -41.88 -23.10 6.66
N SER A 172 -41.72 -22.76 7.94
CA SER A 172 -42.83 -22.57 8.86
C SER A 172 -42.48 -21.55 9.94
N TYR A 173 -43.53 -21.02 10.59
CA TYR A 173 -43.38 -20.18 11.77
C TYR A 173 -42.59 -20.88 12.89
N THR A 174 -42.81 -22.18 13.13
CA THR A 174 -42.10 -22.93 14.17
C THR A 174 -40.59 -22.95 13.95
N GLN A 175 -40.14 -23.15 12.70
CA GLN A 175 -38.71 -23.10 12.37
C GLN A 175 -38.13 -21.70 12.61
N LEU A 176 -38.83 -20.66 12.14
CA LEU A 176 -38.41 -19.27 12.35
C LEU A 176 -38.33 -18.94 13.84
N ARG A 177 -39.37 -19.27 14.60
CA ARG A 177 -39.47 -19.05 16.05
C ARG A 177 -38.28 -19.66 16.78
N ASN A 178 -37.98 -20.94 16.50
CA ASN A 178 -36.89 -21.64 17.16
C ASN A 178 -35.53 -21.00 16.85
N ASP A 179 -35.29 -20.62 15.59
CA ASP A 179 -34.04 -19.94 15.20
C ASP A 179 -33.96 -18.52 15.77
N LEU A 180 -35.06 -17.77 15.82
CA LEU A 180 -35.12 -16.43 16.39
C LEU A 180 -34.80 -16.48 17.90
N PHE A 181 -35.44 -17.38 18.64
CA PHE A 181 -35.18 -17.56 20.07
C PHE A 181 -33.76 -18.05 20.34
N ALA A 182 -33.21 -18.93 19.50
CA ALA A 182 -31.80 -19.33 19.62
C ALA A 182 -30.84 -18.12 19.49
N LEU A 183 -31.11 -17.19 18.56
CA LEU A 183 -30.30 -15.97 18.41
C LEU A 183 -30.45 -15.01 19.61
N ILE A 184 -31.65 -14.90 20.19
CA ILE A 184 -31.90 -14.11 21.41
C ILE A 184 -31.16 -14.74 22.61
N ASP A 185 -31.25 -16.06 22.79
CA ASP A 185 -30.62 -16.77 23.90
C ASP A 185 -29.07 -16.72 23.81
N LEU A 186 -28.52 -16.63 22.60
CA LEU A 186 -27.09 -16.38 22.39
C LEU A 186 -26.66 -14.93 22.66
N GLY A 187 -27.63 -14.01 22.80
CA GLY A 187 -27.41 -12.58 23.02
C GLY A 187 -26.96 -11.83 21.76
N LEU A 188 -27.31 -12.34 20.57
CA LEU A 188 -26.85 -11.78 19.30
C LEU A 188 -27.79 -10.70 18.75
N ILE A 189 -29.08 -10.84 19.02
CA ILE A 189 -30.14 -9.95 18.52
C ILE A 189 -31.06 -9.52 19.65
N SER A 190 -31.69 -8.36 19.46
CA SER A 190 -32.79 -7.87 20.28
C SER A 190 -34.08 -7.87 19.45
N VAL A 191 -35.17 -8.33 20.07
CA VAL A 191 -36.50 -8.41 19.45
C VAL A 191 -37.48 -7.65 20.31
N ARG A 192 -38.23 -6.73 19.70
CA ARG A 192 -39.27 -5.97 20.40
C ARG A 192 -40.64 -6.16 19.76
N ILE A 193 -41.66 -6.29 20.60
CA ILE A 193 -43.07 -6.33 20.20
C ILE A 193 -43.82 -5.14 20.81
N PRO A 194 -44.83 -4.57 20.13
CA PRO A 194 -45.61 -3.46 20.68
C PRO A 194 -46.45 -3.91 21.90
N ARG A 195 -46.57 -3.04 22.91
CA ARG A 195 -47.49 -3.23 24.05
C ARG A 195 -48.86 -2.60 23.76
N GLU A 196 -49.92 -3.12 24.37
CA GLU A 196 -51.32 -2.68 24.15
C GLU A 196 -51.57 -1.22 24.54
N GLN A 197 -50.87 -0.70 25.56
CA GLN A 197 -51.12 0.64 26.14
C GLN A 197 -49.94 1.60 25.96
N TYR A 198 -49.31 1.59 24.77
CA TYR A 198 -48.07 2.30 24.40
C TYR A 198 -46.78 1.64 24.90
N GLY A 199 -45.72 1.76 24.09
CA GLY A 199 -44.39 1.20 24.36
C GLY A 199 -44.12 -0.15 23.70
N PHE A 200 -42.98 -0.75 24.06
CA PHE A 200 -42.51 -2.02 23.50
C PHE A 200 -42.09 -2.97 24.63
N LEU A 201 -42.31 -4.27 24.43
CA LEU A 201 -41.71 -5.34 25.21
C LEU A 201 -40.47 -5.85 24.46
N GLU A 202 -39.32 -5.81 25.11
CA GLU A 202 -38.11 -6.48 24.63
C GLU A 202 -38.12 -7.94 25.09
N VAL A 203 -37.97 -8.88 24.16
CA VAL A 203 -37.96 -10.31 24.47
C VAL A 203 -36.61 -10.64 25.09
N GLU A 204 -36.61 -10.95 26.38
CA GLU A 204 -35.38 -11.15 27.14
C GLU A 204 -34.83 -12.56 26.94
N LYS A 205 -33.51 -12.66 27.02
CA LYS A 205 -32.79 -13.94 27.03
C LYS A 205 -33.27 -14.80 28.19
N ASN A 206 -33.48 -16.10 27.93
CA ASN A 206 -33.89 -17.09 28.94
C ASN A 206 -35.21 -16.77 29.68
N ASN A 207 -36.00 -15.79 29.22
CA ASN A 207 -37.28 -15.45 29.83
C ASN A 207 -38.42 -16.14 29.07
N ASN A 208 -38.93 -17.24 29.62
CA ASN A 208 -39.99 -18.03 28.98
C ASN A 208 -41.31 -17.27 28.87
N GLU A 209 -41.64 -16.43 29.84
CA GLU A 209 -42.85 -15.60 29.83
C GLU A 209 -42.81 -14.62 28.64
N HIS A 210 -41.67 -13.97 28.39
CA HIS A 210 -41.53 -13.08 27.23
C HIS A 210 -41.65 -13.83 25.90
N LYS A 211 -41.14 -15.07 25.82
CA LYS A 211 -41.28 -15.94 24.63
C LYS A 211 -42.73 -16.35 24.39
N GLU A 212 -43.47 -16.68 25.45
CA GLU A 212 -44.90 -16.99 25.37
C GLU A 212 -45.73 -15.76 24.94
N LEU A 213 -45.40 -14.58 25.48
CA LEU A 213 -46.02 -13.32 25.05
C LEU A 213 -45.73 -13.01 23.58
N PHE A 214 -44.51 -13.29 23.10
CA PHE A 214 -44.17 -13.17 21.68
C PHE A 214 -44.99 -14.12 20.81
N ASP A 215 -45.10 -15.40 21.20
CA ASP A 215 -45.88 -16.39 20.48
C ASP A 215 -47.37 -16.00 20.43
N LYS A 216 -47.93 -15.58 21.56
CA LYS A 216 -49.31 -15.08 21.68
C LYS A 216 -49.53 -13.86 20.79
N TYR A 217 -48.62 -12.88 20.81
CA TYR A 217 -48.66 -11.71 19.93
C TYR A 217 -48.67 -12.12 18.46
N CYS A 218 -47.84 -13.10 18.08
CA CYS A 218 -47.80 -13.62 16.71
C CYS A 218 -49.00 -14.52 16.38
N GLY A 219 -49.96 -14.75 17.28
CA GLY A 219 -51.10 -15.64 17.05
C GLY A 219 -50.72 -17.12 16.97
N PHE A 220 -49.65 -17.54 17.64
CA PHE A 220 -49.28 -18.94 17.83
C PHE A 220 -49.89 -19.45 19.13
N ILE A 221 -50.96 -20.24 19.03
CA ILE A 221 -51.75 -20.74 20.17
C ILE A 221 -51.92 -22.25 19.99
N ASN A 222 -51.80 -23.02 21.08
CA ASN A 222 -51.95 -24.48 21.07
C ASN A 222 -51.07 -25.17 20.00
N ASN A 223 -49.80 -24.76 19.92
CA ASN A 223 -48.82 -25.27 18.94
C ASN A 223 -49.20 -25.09 17.47
N ARG A 224 -50.12 -24.17 17.16
CA ARG A 224 -50.55 -23.86 15.79
C ARG A 224 -50.56 -22.35 15.56
N LYS A 225 -49.98 -21.93 14.44
CA LYS A 225 -50.07 -20.54 13.97
C LYS A 225 -51.48 -20.31 13.41
N LYS A 226 -52.21 -19.35 13.96
CA LYS A 226 -53.50 -18.91 13.39
C LYS A 226 -53.26 -18.37 11.98
N ARG A 227 -54.09 -18.82 11.02
CA ARG A 227 -54.03 -18.35 9.63
C ARG A 227 -54.40 -16.86 9.59
N THR A 228 -53.51 -16.03 9.05
CA THR A 228 -53.77 -14.62 8.76
C THR A 228 -54.58 -14.52 7.47
N SER A 229 -55.70 -13.77 7.47
CA SER A 229 -56.56 -13.61 6.30
C SER A 229 -56.11 -12.40 5.45
N LYS A 230 -56.39 -12.43 4.13
CA LYS A 230 -56.06 -11.34 3.19
C LYS A 230 -56.81 -10.01 3.51
N HIS A 231 -57.97 -10.11 4.16
CA HIS A 231 -58.88 -8.97 4.41
C HIS A 231 -58.80 -8.43 5.85
N HIS A 232 -58.21 -9.18 6.79
CA HIS A 232 -58.04 -8.81 8.20
C HIS A 232 -56.61 -9.03 8.68
N ALA A 233 -55.62 -8.76 7.83
CA ALA A 233 -54.22 -9.02 8.16
C ALA A 233 -53.76 -8.09 9.29
N SER A 234 -53.95 -8.53 10.54
CA SER A 234 -53.16 -8.09 11.68
C SER A 234 -51.73 -8.57 11.42
N ASN A 235 -51.02 -7.84 10.55
CA ASN A 235 -49.63 -8.13 10.25
C ASN A 235 -48.84 -7.92 11.54
N HIS A 236 -48.25 -8.99 12.07
CA HIS A 236 -47.54 -8.95 13.34
C HIS A 236 -46.19 -8.30 13.09
N ALA A 237 -46.09 -7.01 13.42
CA ALA A 237 -44.89 -6.23 13.19
C ALA A 237 -44.00 -6.28 14.42
N ILE A 238 -42.77 -6.76 14.23
CA ILE A 238 -41.74 -6.83 15.26
C ILE A 238 -40.59 -5.91 14.88
N SER A 239 -39.87 -5.42 15.88
CA SER A 239 -38.61 -4.70 15.67
C SER A 239 -37.44 -5.63 15.92
N LEU A 240 -36.51 -5.68 14.97
CA LEU A 240 -35.28 -6.48 15.05
C LEU A 240 -34.07 -5.54 15.08
N SER A 241 -33.17 -5.73 16.04
CA SER A 241 -31.86 -5.07 16.06
C SER A 241 -30.76 -6.04 16.48
N LEU A 242 -29.50 -5.65 16.31
CA LEU A 242 -28.44 -6.30 17.09
C LEU A 242 -28.57 -5.87 18.55
N THR A 243 -28.09 -6.70 19.46
CA THR A 243 -27.93 -6.27 20.86
C THR A 243 -26.95 -5.11 20.94
N LYS A 244 -27.09 -4.26 21.97
CA LYS A 244 -26.22 -3.08 22.12
C LYS A 244 -24.78 -3.50 22.33
N GLU A 245 -24.57 -4.58 23.07
CA GLU A 245 -23.27 -5.18 23.36
C GLU A 245 -22.56 -5.54 22.05
N VAL A 246 -23.24 -6.25 21.15
CA VAL A 246 -22.67 -6.68 19.87
C VAL A 246 -22.43 -5.50 18.92
N PHE A 247 -23.36 -4.54 18.85
CA PHE A 247 -23.21 -3.42 17.91
C PHE A 247 -22.11 -2.42 18.31
N ASN A 248 -21.89 -2.27 19.61
CA ASN A 248 -20.90 -1.35 20.16
C ASN A 248 -19.48 -1.95 20.21
N GLU A 249 -19.27 -3.21 19.78
CA GLU A 249 -17.94 -3.78 19.65
C GLU A 249 -17.09 -2.99 18.63
N ASP A 250 -15.80 -2.84 18.92
CA ASP A 250 -14.84 -2.22 18.02
C ASP A 250 -14.72 -3.04 16.73
N VAL A 251 -14.74 -2.35 15.59
CA VAL A 251 -14.66 -2.98 14.28
C VAL A 251 -13.29 -3.64 14.11
N VAL A 252 -13.29 -4.89 13.64
CA VAL A 252 -12.06 -5.61 13.29
C VAL A 252 -11.36 -4.84 12.15
N PRO A 253 -10.14 -4.33 12.37
CA PRO A 253 -9.43 -3.56 11.36
C PRO A 253 -9.04 -4.46 10.18
N ASN A 254 -8.87 -3.86 9.01
CA ASN A 254 -8.23 -4.54 7.88
C ASN A 254 -6.72 -4.66 8.17
N ILE A 255 -6.22 -5.88 8.12
CA ILE A 255 -4.82 -6.26 8.43
C ILE A 255 -4.11 -6.84 7.20
N ALA A 256 -4.60 -6.54 5.98
CA ALA A 256 -4.00 -7.01 4.74
C ALA A 256 -2.53 -6.56 4.60
N ASN A 257 -2.23 -5.33 5.02
CA ASN A 257 -0.87 -4.78 4.97
C ASN A 257 0.11 -5.56 5.88
N GLU A 258 -0.30 -5.86 7.11
CA GLU A 258 0.53 -6.65 8.03
C GLU A 258 0.73 -8.06 7.52
N THR A 259 -0.34 -8.69 7.02
CA THR A 259 -0.29 -10.07 6.54
C THR A 259 0.53 -10.23 5.27
N GLU A 260 0.51 -9.25 4.36
CA GLU A 260 1.42 -9.22 3.21
C GLU A 260 2.89 -9.22 3.63
N LEU A 261 3.27 -8.36 4.58
CA LEU A 261 4.64 -8.29 5.10
C LEU A 261 5.06 -9.56 5.83
N ARG A 262 4.16 -10.17 6.61
CA ARG A 262 4.43 -11.47 7.27
C ARG A 262 4.66 -12.58 6.25
N GLN A 263 3.87 -12.62 5.18
CA GLN A 263 4.06 -13.58 4.09
C GLN A 263 5.42 -13.38 3.41
N LEU A 264 5.78 -12.13 3.10
CA LEU A 264 7.07 -11.81 2.50
C LEU A 264 8.25 -12.18 3.41
N ALA A 265 8.13 -11.96 4.72
CA ALA A 265 9.14 -12.40 5.69
C ALA A 265 9.30 -13.92 5.68
N ASN A 266 8.17 -14.65 5.77
CA ASN A 266 8.17 -16.11 5.76
C ASN A 266 8.76 -16.69 4.46
N ASP A 267 8.37 -16.15 3.31
CA ASP A 267 8.87 -16.57 1.99
C ASP A 267 10.39 -16.38 1.86
N ASN A 268 10.99 -15.50 2.67
CA ASN A 268 12.42 -15.22 2.69
C ASN A 268 13.12 -15.76 3.95
N ASN A 269 12.52 -16.75 4.63
CA ASN A 269 13.04 -17.43 5.82
C ASN A 269 13.38 -16.48 6.99
N MET A 270 12.56 -15.47 7.21
CA MET A 270 12.71 -14.51 8.30
C MET A 270 11.51 -14.59 9.24
N PHE A 271 11.77 -14.65 10.55
CA PHE A 271 10.72 -14.49 11.55
C PHE A 271 10.28 -13.03 11.58
N HIS A 272 9.04 -12.78 11.18
CA HIS A 272 8.49 -11.43 11.18
C HIS A 272 8.44 -10.80 12.57
N GLN A 273 8.42 -11.61 13.62
CA GLN A 273 8.41 -11.17 15.02
C GLN A 273 9.73 -10.49 15.43
N ASP A 274 10.82 -10.72 14.70
CA ASP A 274 12.13 -10.14 15.00
C ASP A 274 12.28 -8.71 14.46
N ILE A 275 11.35 -8.25 13.60
CA ILE A 275 11.32 -6.88 13.09
C ILE A 275 10.62 -5.97 14.10
N LYS A 276 11.23 -4.82 14.41
CA LYS A 276 10.63 -3.77 15.24
C LYS A 276 9.27 -3.32 14.70
N ILE A 277 8.35 -3.05 15.63
CA ILE A 277 7.00 -2.59 15.29
C ILE A 277 7.01 -1.27 14.50
N ASP A 278 7.94 -0.37 14.82
CA ASP A 278 8.09 0.93 14.14
C ASP A 278 8.48 0.75 12.67
N THR A 279 9.34 -0.22 12.38
CA THR A 279 9.74 -0.57 11.00
C THR A 279 8.58 -1.18 10.22
N TYR A 280 7.77 -2.01 10.89
CA TYR A 280 6.51 -2.51 10.33
C TYR A 280 5.59 -1.35 9.94
N TYR A 281 5.33 -0.43 10.86
CA TYR A 281 4.48 0.73 10.59
C TYR A 281 5.05 1.64 9.52
N TYR A 282 6.38 1.79 9.46
CA TYR A 282 7.03 2.53 8.38
C TYR A 282 6.78 1.90 7.00
N MET A 283 7.00 0.59 6.86
CA MET A 283 6.75 -0.13 5.61
C MET A 283 5.28 -0.04 5.17
N ILE A 284 4.34 -0.13 6.12
CA ILE A 284 2.91 0.01 5.85
C ILE A 284 2.57 1.45 5.44
N LYS A 285 3.18 2.44 6.08
CA LYS A 285 3.00 3.85 5.75
C LYS A 285 3.45 4.15 4.32
N GLU A 286 4.64 3.72 3.93
CA GLU A 286 5.13 3.94 2.55
C GLU A 286 4.21 3.29 1.50
N LYS A 287 3.63 2.11 1.79
CA LYS A 287 2.59 1.51 0.94
C LYS A 287 1.39 2.43 0.79
N ASN A 288 0.83 2.91 1.90
CA ASN A 288 -0.36 3.74 1.91
C ASN A 288 -0.11 5.09 1.21
N ASP A 289 1.03 5.73 1.46
CA ASP A 289 1.42 6.99 0.82
C ASP A 289 1.50 6.82 -0.71
N LEU A 290 2.11 5.72 -1.20
CA LEU A 290 2.17 5.43 -2.64
C LEU A 290 0.79 5.12 -3.26
N ILE A 291 -0.07 4.43 -2.52
CA ILE A 291 -1.46 4.14 -2.93
C ILE A 291 -2.29 5.42 -3.03
N GLU A 292 -2.14 6.33 -2.06
CA GLU A 292 -2.87 7.61 -2.04
C GLU A 292 -2.48 8.48 -3.24
N GLU A 293 -1.18 8.56 -3.55
CA GLU A 293 -0.66 9.41 -4.63
C GLU A 293 -0.87 8.81 -6.03
N PHE A 294 -0.66 7.49 -6.18
CA PHE A 294 -0.54 6.83 -7.49
C PHE A 294 -1.50 5.65 -7.71
N GLY A 295 -2.37 5.37 -6.74
CA GLY A 295 -3.33 4.28 -6.81
C GLY A 295 -2.66 2.91 -7.05
N GLN A 296 -3.20 2.15 -8.00
CA GLN A 296 -2.73 0.79 -8.31
C GLN A 296 -1.26 0.77 -8.76
N ALA A 297 -0.81 1.85 -9.42
CA ALA A 297 0.56 1.95 -9.87
C ALA A 297 1.54 2.13 -8.70
N GLY A 298 1.14 2.87 -7.67
CA GLY A 298 1.88 3.00 -6.41
C GLY A 298 1.98 1.68 -5.64
N LEU A 299 0.88 0.93 -5.56
CA LEU A 299 0.88 -0.43 -4.98
C LEU A 299 1.87 -1.36 -5.72
N ALA A 300 1.93 -1.27 -7.05
CA ALA A 300 2.86 -2.07 -7.84
C ALA A 300 4.33 -1.70 -7.57
N VAL A 301 4.65 -0.41 -7.49
CA VAL A 301 6.00 0.08 -7.10
C VAL A 301 6.36 -0.43 -5.72
N TYR A 302 5.46 -0.29 -4.74
CA TYR A 302 5.68 -0.77 -3.39
C TYR A 302 6.00 -2.27 -3.36
N ARG A 303 5.12 -3.10 -3.93
CA ARG A 303 5.26 -4.56 -3.91
C ARG A 303 6.54 -5.03 -4.60
N GLN A 304 6.92 -4.39 -5.70
CA GLN A 304 8.17 -4.71 -6.40
C GLN A 304 9.39 -4.33 -5.56
N SER A 305 9.36 -3.15 -4.94
CA SER A 305 10.45 -2.63 -4.10
C SER A 305 10.65 -3.50 -2.86
N ILE A 306 9.57 -3.77 -2.12
CA ILE A 306 9.63 -4.55 -0.89
C ILE A 306 10.03 -6.00 -1.17
N LYS A 307 9.55 -6.61 -2.27
CA LYS A 307 9.96 -7.95 -2.68
C LYS A 307 11.46 -8.02 -2.97
N LYS A 308 12.00 -7.05 -3.72
CA LYS A 308 13.46 -6.97 -3.98
C LYS A 308 14.24 -6.79 -2.69
N TYR A 309 13.80 -5.91 -1.80
CA TYR A 309 14.44 -5.67 -0.51
C TYR A 309 14.54 -6.96 0.32
N PHE A 310 13.43 -7.69 0.46
CA PHE A 310 13.39 -8.96 1.19
C PHE A 310 14.24 -10.05 0.53
N GLN A 311 14.25 -10.14 -0.81
CA GLN A 311 15.03 -11.14 -1.54
C GLN A 311 16.54 -10.90 -1.47
N GLU A 312 16.96 -9.64 -1.55
CA GLU A 312 18.38 -9.27 -1.56
C GLU A 312 18.98 -9.26 -0.15
N LYS A 313 18.25 -8.73 0.84
CA LYS A 313 18.76 -8.58 2.21
C LYS A 313 18.45 -9.75 3.11
N LYS A 314 17.35 -10.47 2.90
CA LYS A 314 16.95 -11.64 3.72
C LYS A 314 17.07 -11.32 5.21
N SER A 315 17.90 -12.07 5.95
CA SER A 315 18.17 -11.86 7.37
C SER A 315 18.89 -10.55 7.72
N ASP A 316 19.59 -9.91 6.77
CA ASP A 316 20.29 -8.64 7.01
C ASP A 316 19.30 -7.49 7.26
N ILE A 317 18.03 -7.65 6.93
CA ILE A 317 16.97 -6.70 7.29
C ILE A 317 16.97 -6.46 8.80
N LEU A 318 17.11 -7.52 9.60
CA LEU A 318 17.16 -7.43 11.06
C LEU A 318 18.38 -6.61 11.52
N TYR A 319 19.51 -6.73 10.83
CA TYR A 319 20.68 -5.91 11.11
C TYR A 319 20.45 -4.43 10.81
N TYR A 320 19.83 -4.11 9.66
CA TYR A 320 19.46 -2.72 9.35
C TYR A 320 18.41 -2.17 10.32
N ASP A 321 17.54 -3.03 10.82
CA ASP A 321 16.46 -2.69 11.75
C ASP A 321 17.02 -2.34 13.14
N ILE A 322 18.00 -3.11 13.62
CA ILE A 322 18.74 -2.80 14.84
C ILE A 322 19.42 -1.42 14.75
N LEU A 323 19.93 -1.06 13.57
CA LEU A 323 20.62 0.21 13.35
C LEU A 323 19.69 1.40 13.02
N ASP A 324 18.36 1.22 13.07
CA ASP A 324 17.34 2.22 12.70
C ASP A 324 17.55 2.80 11.29
N LYS A 325 18.05 1.96 10.37
CA LYS A 325 18.37 2.36 8.99
C LYS A 325 17.41 1.82 7.95
N VAL A 326 16.50 0.92 8.32
CA VAL A 326 15.56 0.30 7.37
C VAL A 326 14.75 1.35 6.63
N ALA A 327 14.27 2.38 7.33
CA ALA A 327 13.42 3.40 6.72
C ALA A 327 14.11 4.11 5.54
N ASN A 328 15.27 4.70 5.80
CA ASN A 328 16.05 5.38 4.76
C ASN A 328 16.52 4.40 3.70
N TYR A 329 16.98 3.21 4.10
CA TYR A 329 17.55 2.25 3.16
C TYR A 329 16.51 1.67 2.19
N LEU A 330 15.32 1.30 2.69
CA LEU A 330 14.21 0.82 1.86
C LEU A 330 13.76 1.90 0.87
N LYS A 331 13.61 3.13 1.36
CA LYS A 331 13.14 4.24 0.53
C LYS A 331 14.15 4.62 -0.55
N ASP A 332 15.39 4.86 -0.15
CA ASP A 332 16.44 5.37 -1.03
C ASP A 332 16.85 4.32 -2.07
N PHE A 333 17.12 3.08 -1.64
CA PHE A 333 17.72 2.08 -2.52
C PHE A 333 16.71 1.17 -3.23
N TYR A 334 15.43 1.17 -2.82
CA TYR A 334 14.42 0.31 -3.44
C TYR A 334 13.25 1.11 -3.99
N ILE A 335 12.54 1.89 -3.16
CA ILE A 335 11.35 2.62 -3.62
C ILE A 335 11.70 3.67 -4.67
N LEU A 336 12.64 4.57 -4.36
CA LEU A 336 13.05 5.63 -5.29
C LEU A 336 13.73 5.06 -6.53
N GLU A 337 14.48 3.97 -6.41
CA GLU A 337 15.10 3.30 -7.55
C GLU A 337 14.06 2.63 -8.48
N GLU A 338 12.98 2.06 -7.95
CA GLU A 338 11.89 1.56 -8.81
C GLU A 338 11.12 2.71 -9.48
N ILE A 339 10.88 3.83 -8.79
CA ILE A 339 10.28 5.03 -9.40
C ILE A 339 11.18 5.58 -10.52
N LYS A 340 12.49 5.68 -10.28
CA LYS A 340 13.48 6.10 -11.27
C LYS A 340 13.42 5.23 -12.52
N LYS A 341 13.33 3.90 -12.38
CA LYS A 341 13.18 2.98 -13.52
C LYS A 341 11.90 3.25 -14.33
N VAL A 342 10.79 3.57 -13.67
CA VAL A 342 9.53 3.96 -14.35
C VAL A 342 9.74 5.24 -15.16
N LEU A 343 10.34 6.26 -14.56
CA LEU A 343 10.58 7.56 -15.21
C LEU A 343 11.48 7.41 -16.45
N LEU A 344 12.60 6.69 -16.31
CA LEU A 344 13.52 6.42 -17.43
C LEU A 344 12.84 5.57 -18.53
N GLY A 345 12.02 4.59 -18.14
CA GLY A 345 11.24 3.79 -19.09
C GLY A 345 10.20 4.60 -19.86
N ALA A 346 9.51 5.52 -19.17
CA ALA A 346 8.57 6.45 -19.78
C ALA A 346 9.27 7.37 -20.79
N LEU A 347 10.44 7.91 -20.42
CA LEU A 347 11.23 8.78 -21.29
C LEU A 347 11.69 8.06 -22.57
N LYS A 348 12.25 6.85 -22.45
CA LYS A 348 12.61 6.00 -23.61
C LYS A 348 11.44 5.72 -24.53
N SER A 349 10.27 5.43 -23.95
CA SER A 349 9.06 5.18 -24.74
C SER A 349 8.55 6.41 -25.47
N THR A 350 8.75 7.62 -24.93
CA THR A 350 8.40 8.88 -25.61
C THR A 350 9.28 9.14 -26.84
N ILE A 351 10.55 8.71 -26.78
CA ILE A 351 11.55 8.91 -27.85
C ILE A 351 11.46 7.80 -28.92
N GLY A 352 10.55 6.84 -28.77
CA GLY A 352 10.38 5.72 -29.72
C GLY A 352 11.44 4.62 -29.58
N GLU A 353 12.32 4.70 -28.58
CA GLU A 353 13.16 3.57 -28.19
C GLU A 353 12.28 2.44 -27.60
N ARG A 354 12.77 1.19 -27.64
CA ARG A 354 12.14 0.07 -26.92
C ARG A 354 12.31 0.26 -25.39
N GLY A 355 11.61 1.22 -24.83
CA GLY A 355 11.43 1.44 -23.41
C GLY A 355 10.15 0.76 -22.94
N SER A 356 10.27 -0.24 -22.08
CA SER A 356 9.09 -0.80 -21.43
C SER A 356 8.68 0.10 -20.27
N ILE A 357 7.62 0.89 -20.45
CA ILE A 357 6.85 1.48 -19.31
C ILE A 357 6.31 0.36 -18.39
N ALA A 358 6.28 -0.88 -18.90
CA ALA A 358 5.85 -2.07 -18.19
C ALA A 358 6.97 -2.79 -17.40
N ALA A 359 8.09 -2.13 -17.07
CA ALA A 359 9.18 -2.73 -16.28
C ALA A 359 8.73 -3.30 -14.92
N ILE A 360 7.55 -2.93 -14.42
CA ILE A 360 6.96 -3.36 -13.13
C ILE A 360 5.73 -4.28 -13.32
N GLY A 361 5.45 -4.75 -14.54
CA GLY A 361 4.27 -5.59 -14.81
C GLY A 361 2.93 -4.85 -14.72
N TYR A 362 2.95 -3.52 -14.50
CA TYR A 362 1.80 -2.63 -14.56
C TYR A 362 2.08 -1.47 -15.52
N LYS A 363 1.12 -1.17 -16.41
CA LYS A 363 1.28 -0.10 -17.41
C LYS A 363 0.97 1.24 -16.74
N PHE A 364 2.00 2.03 -16.46
CA PHE A 364 1.81 3.43 -16.10
C PHE A 364 1.15 4.17 -17.27
N ILE A 365 0.14 4.98 -16.94
CA ILE A 365 -0.51 5.86 -17.90
C ILE A 365 0.30 7.16 -17.93
N LYS A 366 0.45 7.79 -19.11
CA LYS A 366 1.22 9.03 -19.29
C LYS A 366 0.84 10.13 -18.27
N THR A 367 -0.40 10.15 -17.81
CA THR A 367 -0.93 11.10 -16.81
C THR A 367 -0.30 10.98 -15.42
N HIS A 368 0.33 9.85 -15.07
CA HIS A 368 1.00 9.68 -13.77
C HIS A 368 2.43 10.22 -13.75
N ILE A 369 3.05 10.40 -14.92
CA ILE A 369 4.47 10.77 -15.03
C ILE A 369 4.79 12.13 -14.39
N PRO A 370 4.01 13.20 -14.62
CA PRO A 370 4.18 14.48 -13.93
C PRO A 370 4.28 14.37 -12.40
N ARG A 371 3.29 13.70 -11.79
CA ARG A 371 3.23 13.53 -10.33
C ARG A 371 4.35 12.65 -9.79
N LEU A 372 4.78 11.64 -10.54
CA LEU A 372 5.92 10.81 -10.16
C LEU A 372 7.22 11.63 -10.13
N ILE A 373 7.38 12.58 -11.05
CA ILE A 373 8.55 13.47 -11.08
C ILE A 373 8.51 14.40 -9.86
N GLU A 374 7.39 15.04 -9.57
CA GLU A 374 7.22 15.91 -8.40
C GLU A 374 7.47 15.15 -7.08
N TYR A 375 6.91 13.93 -6.97
CA TYR A 375 7.15 13.06 -5.83
C TYR A 375 8.64 12.67 -5.73
N TYR A 376 9.28 12.30 -6.85
CA TYR A 376 10.70 12.01 -6.86
C TYR A 376 11.51 13.22 -6.41
N ILE A 377 11.25 14.42 -6.94
CA ILE A 377 11.96 15.65 -6.55
C ILE A 377 11.79 15.95 -5.06
N SER A 378 10.58 15.78 -4.51
CA SER A 378 10.29 16.12 -3.12
C SER A 378 10.82 15.09 -2.11
N LYS A 379 10.88 13.80 -2.50
CA LYS A 379 11.25 12.71 -1.59
C LYS A 379 12.69 12.22 -1.76
N SER A 380 13.36 12.54 -2.87
CA SER A 380 14.73 12.11 -3.14
C SER A 380 15.77 13.08 -2.58
N GLY A 381 16.86 12.50 -2.06
CA GLY A 381 18.05 13.25 -1.69
C GLY A 381 18.78 13.81 -2.92
N GLU A 382 19.73 14.72 -2.68
CA GLU A 382 20.53 15.34 -3.74
C GLU A 382 21.27 14.31 -4.60
N GLU A 383 21.75 13.22 -3.99
CA GLU A 383 22.39 12.11 -4.68
C GLU A 383 21.50 11.50 -5.75
N HIS A 384 20.26 11.15 -5.40
CA HIS A 384 19.32 10.51 -6.29
C HIS A 384 18.93 11.42 -7.46
N LYS A 385 18.88 12.73 -7.24
CA LYS A 385 18.62 13.73 -8.29
C LYS A 385 19.77 13.80 -9.30
N ILE A 386 21.02 13.80 -8.82
CA ILE A 386 22.19 13.76 -9.69
C ILE A 386 22.26 12.44 -10.47
N LEU A 387 21.95 11.32 -9.82
CA LEU A 387 22.01 9.99 -10.45
C LEU A 387 20.91 9.77 -11.49
N ILE A 388 19.73 10.37 -11.35
CA ILE A 388 18.71 10.29 -12.42
C ILE A 388 19.09 11.17 -13.61
N ASP A 389 19.68 12.35 -13.38
CA ASP A 389 20.15 13.22 -14.45
C ASP A 389 21.25 12.55 -15.30
N GLN A 390 22.21 11.90 -14.65
CA GLN A 390 23.20 11.04 -15.32
C GLN A 390 22.54 10.01 -16.24
N ASP A 391 21.54 9.29 -15.73
CA ASP A 391 20.88 8.24 -16.52
C ASP A 391 20.01 8.81 -17.64
N ILE A 392 19.47 10.02 -17.48
CA ILE A 392 18.76 10.74 -18.56
C ILE A 392 19.75 11.17 -19.65
N GLN A 393 20.93 11.67 -19.29
CA GLN A 393 21.99 12.04 -20.26
C GLN A 393 22.47 10.86 -21.10
N LEU A 394 22.40 9.64 -20.56
CA LEU A 394 22.72 8.41 -21.30
C LEU A 394 21.63 8.00 -22.31
N ILE A 395 20.43 8.58 -22.24
CA ILE A 395 19.36 8.34 -23.21
C ILE A 395 19.49 9.34 -24.35
N GLN A 396 19.79 8.84 -25.54
CA GLN A 396 20.05 9.68 -26.71
C GLN A 396 18.79 10.50 -27.07
N GLN A 397 18.98 11.79 -27.38
CA GLN A 397 17.88 12.73 -27.71
C GLN A 397 16.84 12.97 -26.60
N ALA A 398 17.09 12.52 -25.36
CA ALA A 398 16.16 12.70 -24.26
C ALA A 398 15.91 14.16 -23.90
N TYR A 399 16.99 14.95 -23.75
CA TYR A 399 16.87 16.39 -23.45
C TYR A 399 16.23 17.17 -24.60
N ASP A 400 16.49 16.77 -25.83
CA ASP A 400 15.90 17.42 -27.01
C ASP A 400 14.40 17.10 -27.09
N SER A 401 14.01 15.85 -26.81
CA SER A 401 12.61 15.43 -26.76
C SER A 401 11.84 16.08 -25.61
N ILE A 402 12.47 16.26 -24.44
CA ILE A 402 11.91 17.03 -23.31
C ILE A 402 11.67 18.50 -23.71
N LYS A 403 12.54 19.07 -24.57
CA LYS A 403 12.42 20.46 -25.05
C LYS A 403 11.36 20.63 -26.16
N ILE A 404 11.04 19.59 -26.93
CA ILE A 404 10.18 19.68 -28.12
C ILE A 404 8.67 19.51 -27.84
N GLU A 405 8.22 18.79 -26.81
CA GLU A 405 6.77 18.55 -26.57
C GLU A 405 5.98 19.78 -26.06
N ASP A 406 5.36 20.59 -26.91
CA ASP A 406 4.51 21.72 -26.50
C ASP A 406 3.20 21.31 -25.80
N THR A 407 3.22 21.11 -24.47
CA THR A 407 2.04 21.19 -23.57
C THR A 407 2.43 21.06 -22.09
N TYR A 408 1.45 21.18 -21.18
CA TYR A 408 1.49 20.92 -19.72
C TYR A 408 2.32 19.68 -19.26
N SER A 409 2.72 18.78 -20.18
CA SER A 409 3.66 17.68 -19.94
C SER A 409 5.12 18.10 -19.76
N LYS A 410 5.52 19.33 -20.12
CA LYS A 410 6.89 19.89 -20.01
C LYS A 410 7.30 20.29 -18.59
N GLU A 411 6.39 20.93 -17.84
CA GLU A 411 6.72 21.56 -16.55
C GLU A 411 7.42 20.63 -15.55
N PRO A 412 6.99 19.36 -15.38
CA PRO A 412 7.60 18.48 -14.37
C PRO A 412 9.04 18.09 -14.72
N TRP A 413 9.33 17.82 -16.00
CA TRP A 413 10.69 17.48 -16.44
C TRP A 413 11.62 18.69 -16.36
N LEU A 414 11.13 19.88 -16.69
CA LEU A 414 11.86 21.13 -16.48
C LEU A 414 12.12 21.39 -15.00
N SER A 415 11.14 21.11 -14.12
CA SER A 415 11.31 21.21 -12.67
C SER A 415 12.39 20.26 -12.16
N LEU A 416 12.46 19.03 -12.68
CA LEU A 416 13.53 18.10 -12.35
C LEU A 416 14.90 18.65 -12.77
N GLN A 417 15.01 19.13 -14.01
CA GLN A 417 16.25 19.72 -14.52
C GLN A 417 16.68 20.94 -13.70
N GLN A 418 15.75 21.84 -13.39
CA GLN A 418 16.01 23.01 -12.56
C GLN A 418 16.45 22.61 -11.13
N SER A 419 15.78 21.62 -10.54
CA SER A 419 16.16 21.10 -9.23
C SER A 419 17.56 20.50 -9.24
N VAL A 420 17.94 19.77 -10.30
CA VAL A 420 19.28 19.19 -10.45
C VAL A 420 20.33 20.27 -10.71
N GLN A 421 20.04 21.22 -11.58
CA GLN A 421 20.92 22.33 -11.91
C GLN A 421 21.25 23.18 -10.68
N GLY A 422 20.24 23.48 -9.85
CA GLY A 422 20.44 24.17 -8.57
C GLY A 422 21.39 23.42 -7.63
N ILE A 423 21.35 22.07 -7.63
CA ILE A 423 22.28 21.25 -6.87
C ILE A 423 23.69 21.39 -7.45
N TYR A 424 23.88 21.20 -8.76
CA TYR A 424 25.20 21.38 -9.38
C TYR A 424 25.79 22.76 -9.09
N GLU A 425 25.00 23.83 -9.20
CA GLU A 425 25.44 25.21 -8.93
C GLU A 425 25.88 25.40 -7.47
N ALA A 426 25.07 24.94 -6.52
CA ALA A 426 25.39 25.02 -5.10
C ALA A 426 26.68 24.25 -4.79
N HIS A 427 26.82 23.03 -5.30
CA HIS A 427 27.99 22.18 -5.07
C HIS A 427 29.25 22.71 -5.77
N ARG A 428 29.16 23.19 -7.01
CA ARG A 428 30.26 23.85 -7.73
C ARG A 428 30.77 25.06 -6.96
N LYS A 429 29.87 25.90 -6.44
CA LYS A 429 30.24 27.09 -5.64
C LYS A 429 31.04 26.69 -4.40
N GLU A 430 30.59 25.66 -3.68
CA GLU A 430 31.29 25.17 -2.49
C GLU A 430 32.67 24.57 -2.80
N ILE A 431 32.77 23.76 -3.87
CA ILE A 431 34.04 23.17 -4.33
C ILE A 431 35.04 24.29 -4.69
N LYS A 432 34.57 25.33 -5.39
CA LYS A 432 35.41 26.49 -5.75
C LYS A 432 35.93 27.22 -4.51
N ILE A 433 35.07 27.50 -3.53
CA ILE A 433 35.48 28.16 -2.28
C ILE A 433 36.57 27.34 -1.57
N LYS A 434 36.36 26.03 -1.40
CA LYS A 434 37.36 25.15 -0.76
C LYS A 434 38.67 25.05 -1.53
N TYR A 435 38.61 25.09 -2.86
CA TYR A 435 39.81 25.08 -3.69
C TYR A 435 40.62 26.36 -3.52
N ILE A 436 39.95 27.52 -3.45
CA ILE A 436 40.59 28.82 -3.17
C ILE A 436 41.25 28.77 -1.80
N GLU A 437 40.51 28.41 -0.75
CA GLU A 437 41.03 28.33 0.62
C GLU A 437 42.25 27.40 0.74
N GLU A 438 42.21 26.22 0.11
CA GLU A 438 43.31 25.26 0.17
C GLU A 438 44.51 25.71 -0.69
N SER A 439 44.28 26.42 -1.79
CA SER A 439 45.36 26.99 -2.62
C SER A 439 46.09 28.10 -1.86
N GLU A 440 45.35 29.01 -1.22
CA GLU A 440 45.91 30.09 -0.40
C GLU A 440 46.71 29.54 0.78
N LYS A 441 46.19 28.53 1.50
CA LYS A 441 46.92 27.83 2.57
C LYS A 441 48.25 27.23 2.12
N ASN A 442 48.36 26.86 0.85
CA ASN A 442 49.57 26.27 0.26
C ASN A 442 50.41 27.29 -0.54
N GLY A 443 50.11 28.60 -0.44
CA GLY A 443 50.86 29.66 -1.11
C GLY A 443 50.72 29.63 -2.65
N LEU A 444 49.64 29.06 -3.17
CA LEU A 444 49.35 28.99 -4.59
C LEU A 444 48.27 30.02 -4.97
N SER A 445 48.48 30.73 -6.08
CA SER A 445 47.43 31.54 -6.69
C SER A 445 46.38 30.60 -7.31
N PRO A 446 45.10 30.66 -6.89
CA PRO A 446 44.06 29.79 -7.40
C PRO A 446 43.80 30.08 -8.87
N SER A 447 44.13 29.12 -9.74
CA SER A 447 43.85 29.24 -11.17
C SER A 447 42.49 28.65 -11.51
N VAL A 448 41.65 29.46 -12.16
CA VAL A 448 40.28 29.10 -12.61
C VAL A 448 40.29 28.00 -13.67
N MET A 449 41.41 27.84 -14.40
CA MET A 449 41.53 26.81 -15.45
C MET A 449 41.66 25.37 -14.94
N TYR A 450 42.01 25.16 -13.66
CA TYR A 450 42.24 23.81 -13.14
C TYR A 450 40.96 23.05 -12.76
N PHE A 451 39.81 23.72 -12.78
CA PHE A 451 38.48 23.12 -12.57
C PHE A 451 37.47 23.70 -13.56
N SER A 452 37.44 23.16 -14.80
CA SER A 452 36.35 23.41 -15.74
C SER A 452 35.02 22.94 -15.16
N GLN A 453 33.89 23.46 -15.67
CA GLN A 453 32.56 23.05 -15.23
C GLN A 453 32.36 21.53 -15.34
N ASP A 454 32.78 20.93 -16.46
CA ASP A 454 32.66 19.49 -16.71
C ASP A 454 33.41 18.66 -15.66
N LYS A 455 34.63 19.06 -15.29
CA LYS A 455 35.43 18.35 -14.26
C LYS A 455 34.82 18.47 -12.87
N MET A 456 34.14 19.58 -12.57
CA MET A 456 33.43 19.73 -11.31
C MET A 456 32.18 18.84 -11.28
N ASP A 457 31.46 18.73 -12.40
CA ASP A 457 30.30 17.85 -12.48
C ASP A 457 30.68 16.38 -12.37
N GLU A 458 31.75 15.95 -13.04
CA GLU A 458 32.29 14.60 -12.89
C GLU A 458 32.62 14.28 -11.43
N LEU A 459 33.21 15.23 -10.70
CA LEU A 459 33.49 15.08 -9.27
C LEU A 459 32.20 15.02 -8.44
N ILE A 460 31.22 15.89 -8.72
CA ILE A 460 29.92 15.88 -8.03
C ILE A 460 29.21 14.54 -8.24
N VAL A 461 29.22 14.03 -9.47
CA VAL A 461 28.69 12.71 -9.82
C VAL A 461 29.41 11.59 -9.08
N ASP A 462 30.75 11.60 -9.03
CA ASP A 462 31.53 10.58 -8.31
C ASP A 462 31.19 10.61 -6.79
N LEU A 463 31.00 11.80 -6.23
CA LEU A 463 30.55 11.97 -4.85
C LEU A 463 29.12 11.47 -4.63
N ALA A 464 28.22 11.68 -5.61
CA ALA A 464 26.84 11.17 -5.58
C ALA A 464 26.83 9.63 -5.59
N LYS A 465 27.60 9.01 -6.49
CA LYS A 465 27.75 7.54 -6.59
C LYS A 465 28.27 6.90 -5.32
N LYS A 466 29.08 7.62 -4.54
CA LYS A 466 29.61 7.18 -3.25
C LYS A 466 28.70 7.51 -2.06
N SER A 467 27.55 8.14 -2.30
CA SER A 467 26.59 8.59 -1.27
C SER A 467 27.25 9.48 -0.21
N VAL A 468 28.06 10.44 -0.65
CA VAL A 468 28.85 11.34 0.20
C VAL A 468 28.32 12.77 0.20
N ILE A 469 27.44 13.14 -0.75
CA ILE A 469 26.93 14.50 -0.94
C ILE A 469 26.17 15.03 0.28
N SER A 470 25.31 14.21 0.89
CA SER A 470 24.46 14.58 2.03
C SER A 470 25.13 14.43 3.40
N LYS A 471 26.30 13.77 3.50
CA LYS A 471 26.96 13.49 4.79
C LYS A 471 27.93 14.59 5.18
N LYS A 472 28.07 14.90 6.48
CA LYS A 472 29.15 15.76 7.04
C LYS A 472 30.57 15.37 6.57
N LYS A 473 30.80 14.09 6.20
CA LYS A 473 32.05 13.59 5.59
C LYS A 473 32.35 14.12 4.17
N ARG A 474 31.40 14.83 3.55
CA ARG A 474 31.57 15.58 2.30
C ARG A 474 32.74 16.53 2.36
N ILE A 475 32.82 17.32 3.43
CA ILE A 475 33.89 18.30 3.61
C ILE A 475 35.24 17.60 3.63
N GLU A 476 35.39 16.53 4.40
CA GLU A 476 36.64 15.78 4.51
C GLU A 476 37.06 15.13 3.18
N HIS A 477 36.12 14.52 2.44
CA HIS A 477 36.45 13.88 1.16
C HIS A 477 36.76 14.91 0.07
N THR A 478 35.97 15.98 -0.03
CA THR A 478 36.21 17.08 -0.97
C THR A 478 37.55 17.77 -0.66
N THR A 479 37.84 18.04 0.62
CA THR A 479 39.14 18.57 1.07
C THR A 479 40.27 17.60 0.77
N LYS A 480 40.10 16.27 0.92
CA LYS A 480 41.13 15.27 0.57
C LYS A 480 41.45 15.25 -0.92
N VAL A 481 40.44 15.35 -1.79
CA VAL A 481 40.63 15.41 -3.25
C VAL A 481 41.29 16.73 -3.65
N ILE A 482 40.80 17.86 -3.13
CA ILE A 482 41.37 19.19 -3.37
C ILE A 482 42.83 19.23 -2.89
N LYS A 483 43.12 18.73 -1.69
CA LYS A 483 44.50 18.59 -1.18
C LYS A 483 45.39 17.84 -2.16
N LYS A 484 44.96 16.70 -2.70
CA LYS A 484 45.74 15.95 -3.69
C LYS A 484 46.04 16.78 -4.94
N VAL A 485 45.05 17.49 -5.46
CA VAL A 485 45.19 18.36 -6.65
C VAL A 485 46.15 19.53 -6.37
N VAL A 486 45.95 20.25 -5.26
CA VAL A 486 46.80 21.37 -4.83
C VAL A 486 48.23 20.91 -4.58
N THR A 487 48.43 19.74 -3.97
CA THR A 487 49.76 19.15 -3.75
C THR A 487 50.43 18.74 -5.06
N PHE A 488 49.67 18.23 -6.03
CA PHE A 488 50.19 17.92 -7.36
C PHE A 488 50.61 19.20 -8.10
N ILE A 489 49.79 20.25 -8.05
CA ILE A 489 50.10 21.56 -8.66
C ILE A 489 51.32 22.19 -7.98
N SER A 490 51.42 22.14 -6.64
CA SER A 490 52.57 22.68 -5.91
C SER A 490 53.86 21.93 -6.25
N LYS A 491 53.81 20.59 -6.40
CA LYS A 491 54.95 19.78 -6.87
C LYS A 491 55.36 20.12 -8.29
N LYS A 492 54.39 20.32 -9.20
CA LYS A 492 54.66 20.70 -10.60
C LYS A 492 55.27 22.10 -10.69
N LYS A 493 54.75 23.06 -9.92
CA LYS A 493 55.28 24.44 -9.85
C LYS A 493 56.67 24.49 -9.21
N LYS A 494 56.93 23.70 -8.15
CA LYS A 494 58.28 23.54 -7.58
C LYS A 494 59.27 22.91 -8.56
N ARG A 495 58.82 21.99 -9.44
CA ARG A 495 59.65 21.44 -10.52
C ARG A 495 60.00 22.48 -11.57
N LEU A 496 59.00 23.19 -12.09
CA LEU A 496 59.18 24.28 -13.06
C LEU A 496 60.08 25.40 -12.51
N ASN A 497 59.89 25.81 -11.25
CA ASN A 497 60.75 26.82 -10.63
C ASN A 497 62.18 26.31 -10.41
N ARG A 498 62.39 25.00 -10.18
CA ARG A 498 63.73 24.39 -10.09
C ARG A 498 64.41 24.29 -11.45
N GLU A 499 63.66 23.99 -12.50
CA GLU A 499 64.16 23.96 -13.88
C GLU A 499 64.54 25.37 -14.35
N GLN A 500 63.72 26.39 -14.07
CA GLN A 500 64.06 27.80 -14.33
C GLN A 500 65.24 28.30 -13.49
N TYR A 501 65.34 27.94 -12.21
CA TYR A 501 66.52 28.27 -11.39
C TYR A 501 67.79 27.56 -11.88
N GLN A 502 67.67 26.36 -12.47
CA GLN A 502 68.81 25.66 -13.06
C GLN A 502 69.26 26.32 -14.35
N GLU A 503 68.35 26.77 -15.23
CA GLU A 503 68.70 27.51 -16.44
C GLU A 503 69.43 28.83 -16.13
N VAL A 504 68.91 29.65 -15.20
CA VAL A 504 69.55 30.92 -14.79
C VAL A 504 70.94 30.71 -14.18
N ASN A 505 71.12 29.66 -13.37
CA ASN A 505 72.39 29.33 -12.73
C ASN A 505 73.39 28.69 -13.72
N THR A 506 72.92 28.18 -14.86
CA THR A 506 73.77 27.66 -15.95
C THR A 506 74.31 28.82 -16.80
N GLU A 507 73.48 29.84 -17.09
CA GLU A 507 73.92 31.05 -17.78
C GLU A 507 74.91 31.88 -16.93
N GLU A 508 74.67 32.05 -15.63
CA GLU A 508 75.62 32.70 -14.71
C GLU A 508 76.95 31.93 -14.60
N LYS A 509 76.91 30.58 -14.63
CA LYS A 509 78.13 29.76 -14.65
C LYS A 509 78.90 29.87 -15.96
N ILE A 510 78.21 29.97 -17.11
CA ILE A 510 78.85 30.17 -18.42
C ILE A 510 79.48 31.57 -18.49
N ALA A 511 78.81 32.60 -17.97
CA ALA A 511 79.35 33.96 -17.91
C ALA A 511 80.58 34.05 -16.99
N ARG A 512 80.56 33.40 -15.82
CA ARG A 512 81.73 33.34 -14.92
C ARG A 512 82.89 32.53 -15.50
N ARG A 513 82.62 31.47 -16.26
CA ARG A 513 83.66 30.70 -16.97
C ARG A 513 84.35 31.51 -18.06
N LYS A 514 83.58 32.25 -18.88
CA LYS A 514 84.13 33.16 -19.88
C LYS A 514 85.00 34.26 -19.25
N HIS A 515 84.54 34.84 -18.15
CA HIS A 515 85.32 35.86 -17.43
C HIS A 515 86.62 35.30 -16.83
N PHE A 516 86.60 34.07 -16.30
CA PHE A 516 87.80 33.40 -15.80
C PHE A 516 88.75 32.96 -16.93
N GLU A 517 88.23 32.55 -18.08
CA GLU A 517 89.05 32.23 -19.27
C GLU A 517 89.73 33.49 -19.83
N GLU A 518 89.02 34.62 -19.91
CA GLU A 518 89.60 35.91 -20.32
C GLU A 518 90.73 36.35 -19.37
N ILE A 519 90.53 36.25 -18.04
CA ILE A 519 91.57 36.57 -17.05
C ILE A 519 92.78 35.61 -17.14
N TYR A 520 92.55 34.33 -17.43
CA TYR A 520 93.62 33.32 -17.55
C TYR A 520 94.47 33.51 -18.80
N TYR A 521 93.87 33.90 -19.93
CA TYR A 521 94.62 34.19 -21.16
C TYR A 521 95.34 35.55 -21.12
N ASP A 522 94.80 36.56 -20.44
CA ASP A 522 95.50 37.84 -20.21
C ASP A 522 96.72 37.72 -19.26
N TRP A 523 96.71 36.72 -18.36
CA TRP A 523 97.84 36.41 -17.48
C TRP A 523 98.96 35.62 -18.17
N LEU A 524 98.65 34.88 -19.25
CA LEU A 524 99.66 34.17 -20.05
C LEU A 524 100.27 35.03 -21.17
N ALA A 525 99.68 36.21 -21.45
CA ALA A 525 100.12 37.15 -22.48
C ALA A 525 100.94 38.34 -21.94
N ASN A 526 101.12 38.44 -20.62
CA ASN A 526 102.05 39.35 -19.93
C ASN A 526 103.08 38.54 -19.13
#